data_AF-A0A2D8N9P8-F1
#
_entry.id   AF-A0A2D8N9P8-F1
#
_cell.length_a   1.000
_cell.length_b   1.000
_cell.length_c   1.000
_cell.angle_alpha   90.00
_cell.angle_beta   90.00
_cell.angle_gamma   90.00
#
_symmetry.space_group_name_H-M   'P 1'
#
loop_
_entity.id
_entity.type
_entity.pdbx_description
1 polymer ?
#
loop_
_entity_poly.entity_id
_entity_poly.type
_entity_poly.pdbx_seq_one_letter_code
_entity_poly.pdbx_strand_id
1 'polypeptide(L)'
;MTKEKGFLLNKKILNDTKLICDLPLCKFLLMNDSNYPWFILVPKRPNIIELFDLSKEERNQLDNEIYEVSKFINDSFKADKINIASLGNIVSQFHIHVIARFSNDKAWPEAVWGKFPSKNYNPSELKIILNKFRNFSEKFKINSI
;
A
#
# COMPACT_ATOMS: atom_id res chain seq x y z
N MET A 1 -4.79 7.79 -23.81
CA MET A 1 -5.32 6.80 -22.84
C MET A 1 -5.01 5.40 -23.35
N THR A 2 -3.83 4.87 -23.05
CA THR A 2 -3.46 3.50 -23.41
C THR A 2 -4.07 2.55 -22.38
N LYS A 3 -4.96 1.66 -22.82
CA LYS A 3 -5.35 0.45 -22.08
C LYS A 3 -4.06 -0.29 -21.71
N GLU A 4 -3.76 -0.41 -20.42
CA GLU A 4 -2.62 -1.17 -19.90
C GLU A 4 -2.78 -2.66 -20.24
N LYS A 5 -2.33 -3.08 -21.43
CA LYS A 5 -2.27 -4.50 -21.80
C LYS A 5 -1.16 -5.17 -20.99
N GLY A 6 -1.53 -6.04 -20.06
CA GLY A 6 -0.62 -7.05 -19.49
C GLY A 6 -0.35 -6.99 -17.99
N PHE A 7 -0.80 -5.96 -17.26
CA PHE A 7 -0.66 -5.95 -15.80
C PHE A 7 -1.65 -6.92 -15.15
N LEU A 8 -1.15 -7.83 -14.31
CA LEU A 8 -1.93 -8.70 -13.45
C LEU A 8 -1.35 -8.63 -12.03
N LEU A 9 -2.20 -8.39 -11.04
CA LEU A 9 -1.79 -8.40 -9.63
C LEU A 9 -1.45 -9.84 -9.22
N ASN A 10 -0.31 -10.02 -8.55
CA ASN A 10 0.13 -11.32 -8.06
C ASN A 10 -0.93 -11.94 -7.15
N LYS A 11 -1.19 -13.25 -7.31
CA LYS A 11 -2.23 -13.98 -6.57
C LYS A 11 -2.07 -13.88 -5.05
N LYS A 12 -0.84 -13.90 -4.54
CA LYS A 12 -0.58 -13.78 -3.11
C LYS A 12 -0.93 -12.38 -2.61
N ILE A 13 -0.51 -11.33 -3.31
CA ILE A 13 -0.89 -9.94 -2.98
C ILE A 13 -2.41 -9.79 -3.03
N LEU A 14 -3.06 -10.31 -4.07
CA LEU A 14 -4.51 -10.24 -4.21
C LEU A 14 -5.25 -10.91 -3.03
N ASN A 15 -4.77 -12.07 -2.58
CA ASN A 15 -5.40 -12.82 -1.47
C ASN A 15 -5.14 -12.17 -0.12
N ASP A 16 -3.95 -11.61 0.08
CA ASP A 16 -3.51 -11.05 1.36
C ASP A 16 -3.95 -9.59 1.55
N THR A 17 -4.55 -8.95 0.54
CA THR A 17 -4.90 -7.53 0.58
C THR A 17 -6.34 -7.23 0.19
N LYS A 18 -6.78 -5.99 0.47
CA LYS A 18 -8.02 -5.40 -0.03
C LYS A 18 -7.70 -4.16 -0.84
N LEU A 19 -8.31 -4.01 -2.01
CA LEU A 19 -8.17 -2.81 -2.84
C LEU A 19 -8.84 -1.62 -2.15
N ILE A 20 -8.12 -0.51 -2.02
CA ILE A 20 -8.65 0.78 -1.58
C ILE A 20 -9.09 1.57 -2.82
N CYS A 21 -8.14 1.85 -3.70
CA CYS A 21 -8.36 2.52 -4.97
C CYS A 21 -7.18 2.27 -5.92
N ASP A 22 -7.36 2.66 -7.18
CA ASP A 22 -6.24 2.88 -8.08
C ASP A 22 -5.71 4.29 -7.88
N LEU A 23 -4.39 4.48 -7.96
CA LEU A 23 -3.70 5.76 -8.12
C LEU A 23 -3.28 5.91 -9.59
N PRO A 24 -2.71 7.05 -10.03
CA PRO A 24 -2.25 7.18 -11.41
C PRO A 24 -1.34 6.02 -11.85
N LEU A 25 -0.33 5.67 -11.06
CA LEU A 25 0.60 4.56 -11.32
C LEU A 25 0.26 3.29 -10.53
N CYS A 26 -0.02 3.40 -9.23
CA CYS A 26 -0.14 2.21 -8.37
C CYS A 26 -1.58 1.72 -8.18
N LYS A 27 -1.76 0.43 -7.89
CA LYS A 27 -2.86 -0.02 -7.03
C LYS A 27 -2.53 0.33 -5.60
N PHE A 28 -3.48 0.91 -4.88
CA PHE A 28 -3.36 1.17 -3.45
C PHE A 28 -4.17 0.16 -2.64
N LEU A 29 -3.48 -0.62 -1.84
CA LEU A 29 -4.01 -1.81 -1.19
C LEU A 29 -3.84 -1.71 0.33
N LEU A 30 -4.79 -2.27 1.08
CA LEU A 30 -4.69 -2.52 2.51
C LEU A 30 -4.24 -3.97 2.73
N MET A 31 -3.12 -4.19 3.43
CA MET A 31 -2.74 -5.53 3.91
C MET A 31 -3.79 -6.02 4.89
N ASN A 32 -4.23 -7.28 4.78
CA ASN A 32 -5.22 -7.87 5.69
C ASN A 32 -4.57 -8.33 7.02
N ASP A 33 -3.84 -7.41 7.65
CA ASP A 33 -3.26 -7.57 8.97
C ASP A 33 -3.63 -6.35 9.82
N SER A 34 -4.47 -6.57 10.82
CA SER A 34 -4.98 -5.58 11.76
C SER A 34 -4.07 -5.35 12.96
N ASN A 35 -2.93 -6.04 13.04
CA ASN A 35 -1.91 -5.69 14.03
C ASN A 35 -1.36 -4.27 13.80
N TYR A 36 -1.36 -3.77 12.56
CA TYR A 36 -0.83 -2.45 12.18
C TYR A 36 -1.64 -1.85 11.02
N PRO A 37 -1.81 -0.52 10.91
CA PRO A 37 -2.28 0.10 9.68
C PRO A 37 -1.20 -0.05 8.58
N TRP A 38 -1.35 -1.08 7.75
CA TRP A 38 -0.35 -1.51 6.77
C TRP A 38 -0.93 -1.47 5.36
N PHE A 39 -0.32 -0.66 4.51
CA PHE A 39 -0.72 -0.46 3.14
C PHE A 39 0.38 -0.88 2.16
N ILE A 40 -0.03 -1.15 0.92
CA ILE A 40 0.86 -1.55 -0.17
C ILE A 40 0.53 -0.76 -1.43
N LEU A 41 1.58 -0.26 -2.09
CA LEU A 41 1.53 0.31 -3.43
C LEU A 41 2.11 -0.69 -4.42
N VAL A 42 1.39 -0.95 -5.51
CA VAL A 42 1.85 -1.84 -6.59
C VAL A 42 1.73 -1.11 -7.92
N PRO A 43 2.84 -0.67 -8.55
CA PRO A 43 2.80 -0.07 -9.88
C PRO A 43 2.08 -0.97 -10.89
N LYS A 44 1.15 -0.40 -11.66
CA LYS A 44 0.35 -1.11 -12.68
C LYS A 44 1.17 -1.33 -13.95
N ARG A 45 2.30 -2.01 -13.82
CA ARG A 45 3.23 -2.32 -14.92
C ARG A 45 3.56 -3.81 -14.96
N PRO A 46 3.48 -4.45 -16.13
CA PRO A 46 3.85 -5.86 -16.25
C PRO A 46 5.34 -6.04 -16.02
N ASN A 47 5.72 -7.16 -15.40
CA ASN A 47 7.10 -7.65 -15.30
C ASN A 47 8.11 -6.72 -14.59
N ILE A 48 7.63 -5.76 -13.79
CA ILE A 48 8.50 -4.95 -12.92
C ILE A 48 8.75 -5.73 -11.64
N ILE A 49 10.01 -5.94 -11.32
CA ILE A 49 10.43 -6.59 -10.08
C ILE A 49 11.21 -5.65 -9.16
N GLU A 50 11.84 -4.62 -9.72
CA GLU A 50 12.70 -3.68 -9.00
C GLU A 50 12.40 -2.23 -9.36
N LEU A 51 12.83 -1.30 -8.50
CA LEU A 51 12.65 0.14 -8.71
C LEU A 51 13.32 0.63 -10.01
N PHE A 52 14.44 0.02 -10.41
CA PHE A 52 15.17 0.40 -11.61
C PHE A 52 14.54 -0.11 -12.92
N ASP A 53 13.52 -0.97 -12.85
CA ASP A 53 12.76 -1.39 -14.03
C ASP A 53 11.76 -0.31 -14.50
N LEU A 54 11.46 0.66 -13.63
CA LEU A 54 10.56 1.79 -13.94
C LEU A 54 11.28 2.88 -14.75
N SER A 55 10.54 3.54 -15.64
CA SER A 55 11.04 4.73 -16.32
C SER A 55 11.30 5.87 -15.32
N LYS A 56 12.06 6.90 -15.73
CA LYS A 56 12.30 8.07 -14.89
C LYS A 56 10.99 8.76 -14.49
N GLU A 57 10.07 8.89 -15.42
CA GLU A 57 8.75 9.50 -15.24
C GLU A 57 7.90 8.67 -14.27
N GLU A 58 7.96 7.34 -14.38
CA GLU A 58 7.25 6.43 -13.49
C GLU A 58 7.83 6.45 -12.08
N ARG A 59 9.15 6.51 -11.92
CA ARG A 59 9.77 6.70 -10.60
C ARG A 59 9.36 8.02 -9.96
N ASN A 60 9.34 9.11 -10.71
CA ASN A 60 8.87 10.40 -10.19
C ASN A 60 7.39 10.34 -9.76
N GLN A 61 6.54 9.65 -10.54
CA GLN A 61 5.14 9.44 -10.19
C GLN A 61 4.99 8.55 -8.95
N LEU A 62 5.80 7.49 -8.84
CA LEU A 62 5.85 6.61 -7.69
C LEU A 62 6.27 7.36 -6.43
N ASP A 63 7.32 8.18 -6.50
CA ASP A 63 7.78 9.02 -5.38
C ASP A 63 6.68 9.96 -4.88
N ASN A 64 5.96 10.60 -5.81
CA ASN A 64 4.80 11.43 -5.46
C ASN A 64 3.69 10.64 -4.78
N GLU A 65 3.37 9.43 -5.27
CA GLU A 65 2.36 8.57 -4.66
C GLU A 65 2.78 8.08 -3.28
N ILE A 66 4.03 7.65 -3.10
CA ILE A 66 4.58 7.26 -1.78
C ILE A 66 4.48 8.44 -0.82
N TYR A 67 4.86 9.65 -1.24
CA TYR A 67 4.81 10.84 -0.41
C TYR A 67 3.38 11.17 0.04
N GLU A 68 2.44 11.27 -0.91
CA GLU A 68 1.05 11.63 -0.62
C GLU A 68 0.35 10.57 0.25
N VAL A 69 0.56 9.29 -0.05
CA VAL A 69 -0.01 8.17 0.72
C VAL A 69 0.58 8.14 2.13
N SER A 70 1.90 8.29 2.28
CA SER A 70 2.56 8.29 3.59
C SER A 70 2.08 9.44 4.46
N LYS A 71 1.97 10.64 3.89
CA LYS A 71 1.45 11.82 4.59
C LYS A 71 0.00 11.61 5.01
N PHE A 72 -0.84 11.11 4.11
CA PHE A 72 -2.24 10.84 4.41
C PHE A 72 -2.42 9.79 5.52
N ILE A 73 -1.65 8.69 5.47
CA ILE A 73 -1.67 7.65 6.49
C ILE A 73 -1.23 8.24 7.84
N ASN A 74 -0.13 9.00 7.87
CA ASN A 74 0.33 9.67 9.07
C ASN A 74 -0.77 10.55 9.69
N ASP A 75 -1.40 11.40 8.88
CA ASP A 75 -2.41 12.34 9.35
C ASP A 75 -3.70 11.66 9.82
N SER A 76 -4.07 10.55 9.17
CA SER A 76 -5.29 9.78 9.42
C SER A 76 -5.23 8.88 10.66
N PHE A 77 -4.02 8.40 10.98
CA PHE A 77 -3.76 7.48 12.09
C PHE A 77 -2.99 8.12 13.23
N LYS A 78 -2.44 9.33 13.05
CA LYS A 78 -1.55 10.01 14.00
C LYS A 78 -0.40 9.10 14.42
N ALA A 79 0.26 8.54 13.41
CA ALA A 79 1.38 7.62 13.61
C ALA A 79 2.56 8.34 14.27
N ASP A 80 3.31 7.63 15.12
CA ASP A 80 4.58 8.12 15.65
C ASP A 80 5.66 8.10 14.56
N LYS A 81 5.58 7.13 13.63
CA LYS A 81 6.50 6.99 12.50
C LYS A 81 5.85 6.28 11.32
N ILE A 82 6.25 6.64 10.10
CA ILE A 82 5.98 5.84 8.90
C ILE A 82 7.20 4.97 8.56
N ASN A 83 6.97 3.68 8.32
CA ASN A 83 7.94 2.78 7.69
C ASN A 83 7.59 2.59 6.21
N ILE A 84 8.60 2.69 5.35
CA ILE A 84 8.46 2.51 3.90
C ILE A 84 9.56 1.53 3.47
N ALA A 85 9.19 0.49 2.72
CA ALA A 85 10.15 -0.47 2.20
C ALA A 85 9.64 -1.17 0.94
N SER A 86 10.56 -1.46 0.03
CA SER A 86 10.39 -2.52 -0.98
C SER A 86 11.34 -3.65 -0.62
N LEU A 87 10.81 -4.88 -0.58
CA LEU A 87 11.59 -6.08 -0.21
C LEU A 87 11.53 -7.12 -1.33
N GLY A 88 10.36 -7.75 -1.53
CA GLY A 88 10.13 -8.60 -2.70
C GLY A 88 10.69 -10.03 -2.66
N ASN A 89 11.37 -10.46 -1.59
CA ASN A 89 12.02 -11.79 -1.52
C ASN A 89 11.08 -13.00 -1.74
N ILE A 90 9.79 -12.91 -1.35
CA ILE A 90 8.79 -13.99 -1.53
C ILE A 90 7.91 -13.72 -2.76
N VAL A 91 7.52 -12.46 -2.97
CA VAL A 91 6.71 -12.03 -4.11
C VAL A 91 7.52 -11.04 -4.92
N SER A 92 8.01 -11.47 -6.07
CA SER A 92 8.90 -10.66 -6.91
C SER A 92 8.21 -9.48 -7.59
N GLN A 93 6.89 -9.51 -7.79
CA GLN A 93 6.18 -8.36 -8.37
C GLN A 93 6.45 -7.14 -7.50
N PHE A 94 7.00 -6.09 -8.11
CA PHE A 94 7.44 -4.90 -7.40
C PHE A 94 6.29 -4.26 -6.61
N HIS A 95 6.54 -4.01 -5.33
CA HIS A 95 5.58 -3.40 -4.43
C HIS A 95 6.29 -2.68 -3.29
N ILE A 96 5.59 -1.71 -2.71
CA ILE A 96 6.10 -0.87 -1.62
C ILE A 96 5.14 -0.94 -0.46
N HIS A 97 5.66 -1.30 0.71
CA HIS A 97 4.93 -1.25 1.97
C HIS A 97 4.97 0.18 2.51
N VAL A 98 3.84 0.66 3.02
CA VAL A 98 3.72 1.91 3.77
C VAL A 98 2.95 1.62 5.05
N ILE A 99 3.59 1.82 6.21
CA ILE A 99 3.09 1.29 7.49
C ILE A 99 3.11 2.41 8.53
N ALA A 100 1.96 2.64 9.17
CA ALA A 100 1.87 3.47 10.36
C ALA A 100 2.39 2.68 11.57
N ARG A 101 3.39 3.23 12.27
CA ARG A 101 4.01 2.66 13.47
C ARG A 101 3.71 3.51 14.69
N PHE A 102 3.66 2.84 15.83
CA PHE A 102 3.42 3.46 17.13
C PHE A 102 4.39 2.88 18.15
N SER A 103 4.84 3.70 19.08
CA SER A 103 5.72 3.30 20.19
C SER A 103 5.15 2.19 21.08
N ASN A 104 3.83 2.01 21.05
CA ASN A 104 3.10 0.95 21.73
C ASN A 104 2.58 -0.16 20.79
N ASP A 105 2.97 -0.15 19.50
CA ASP A 105 2.58 -1.22 18.59
C ASP A 105 3.31 -2.52 18.91
N LYS A 106 2.71 -3.63 18.48
CA LYS A 106 3.12 -4.98 18.88
C LYS A 106 4.59 -5.30 18.55
N ALA A 107 5.14 -4.69 17.50
CA ALA A 107 6.50 -4.96 17.04
C ALA A 107 7.50 -3.86 17.39
N TRP A 108 7.09 -2.73 17.97
CA TRP A 108 7.99 -1.62 18.25
C TRP A 108 9.15 -2.03 19.20
N PRO A 109 10.41 -1.60 18.95
CA PRO A 109 10.91 -0.77 17.83
C PRO A 109 11.35 -1.58 16.60
N GLU A 110 11.12 -2.89 16.60
CA GLU A 110 11.54 -3.81 15.54
C GLU A 110 10.70 -3.65 14.25
N ALA A 111 11.18 -4.30 13.19
CA ALA A 111 10.45 -4.45 11.94
C ALA A 111 9.22 -5.36 12.10
N VAL A 112 8.15 -5.07 11.36
CA VAL A 112 6.88 -5.83 11.46
C VAL A 112 6.93 -7.17 10.72
N TRP A 113 7.81 -7.32 9.72
CA TRP A 113 7.82 -8.45 8.80
C TRP A 113 8.09 -9.77 9.52
N GLY A 114 7.09 -10.67 9.53
CA GLY A 114 7.22 -12.00 10.12
C GLY A 114 7.35 -12.03 11.65
N LYS A 115 7.27 -10.88 12.34
CA LYS A 115 7.45 -10.81 13.79
C LYS A 115 6.30 -11.46 14.57
N PHE A 116 5.08 -11.30 14.07
CA PHE A 116 3.88 -11.88 14.66
C PHE A 116 2.96 -12.45 13.57
N PRO A 117 2.12 -13.45 13.90
CA PRO A 117 1.07 -13.91 12.99
C PRO A 117 0.12 -12.77 12.63
N SER A 118 -0.28 -12.72 11.35
CA SER A 118 -1.25 -11.74 10.88
C SER A 118 -2.62 -11.95 11.55
N LYS A 119 -3.33 -10.85 11.78
CA LYS A 119 -4.69 -10.87 12.31
C LYS A 119 -5.62 -10.24 11.30
N ASN A 120 -6.55 -11.00 10.72
CA ASN A 120 -7.49 -10.43 9.75
C ASN A 120 -8.35 -9.31 10.38
N TYR A 121 -8.69 -8.30 9.57
CA TYR A 121 -9.69 -7.31 9.96
C TYR A 121 -11.07 -7.96 10.08
N ASN A 122 -11.83 -7.57 11.09
CA ASN A 122 -13.26 -7.84 11.09
C ASN A 122 -14.00 -6.84 10.16
N PRO A 123 -15.26 -7.12 9.76
CA PRO A 123 -15.97 -6.26 8.80
C PRO A 123 -16.16 -4.80 9.24
N SER A 124 -16.32 -4.52 10.54
CA SER A 124 -16.51 -3.15 11.03
C SER A 124 -15.21 -2.37 11.06
N GLU A 125 -14.11 -2.98 11.48
CA GLU A 125 -12.76 -2.39 11.40
C GLU A 125 -12.39 -2.07 9.95
N LEU A 126 -12.61 -3.01 9.04
CA LEU A 126 -12.34 -2.82 7.62
C LEU A 126 -13.14 -1.65 7.06
N LYS A 127 -14.44 -1.56 7.40
CA LYS A 127 -15.30 -0.44 6.98
C LYS A 127 -14.80 0.91 7.50
N ILE A 128 -14.33 0.97 8.76
CA ILE A 128 -13.77 2.19 9.35
C ILE A 128 -12.53 2.64 8.58
N ILE A 129 -11.61 1.70 8.29
CA ILE A 129 -10.41 2.01 7.52
C ILE A 129 -10.79 2.49 6.13
N LEU A 130 -11.57 1.72 5.37
CA LEU A 130 -11.95 2.09 4.01
C LEU A 130 -12.67 3.44 3.94
N ASN A 131 -13.49 3.77 4.95
CA ASN A 131 -14.14 5.08 5.04
C ASN A 131 -13.14 6.23 5.21
N LYS A 132 -12.06 6.06 5.98
CA LYS A 132 -11.00 7.10 6.10
C LYS A 132 -10.43 7.43 4.73
N PHE A 133 -10.26 6.45 3.86
CA PHE A 133 -9.63 6.61 2.55
C PHE A 133 -10.58 7.05 1.43
N ARG A 134 -11.90 7.19 1.68
CA ARG A 134 -12.85 7.69 0.66
C ARG A 134 -12.45 9.08 0.15
N ASN A 135 -12.20 10.02 1.06
CA ASN A 135 -11.83 11.39 0.72
C ASN A 135 -10.44 11.47 0.05
N PHE A 136 -9.55 10.51 0.36
CA PHE A 136 -8.24 10.42 -0.30
C PHE A 136 -8.40 10.06 -1.79
N SER A 137 -9.26 9.09 -2.10
CA SER A 137 -9.55 8.69 -3.48
C SER A 137 -10.14 9.83 -4.33
N GLU A 138 -10.98 10.68 -3.72
CA GLU A 138 -11.56 11.85 -4.37
C GLU A 138 -10.51 12.90 -4.76
N LYS A 139 -9.49 13.10 -3.92
CA LYS A 139 -8.38 14.05 -4.18
C LYS A 139 -7.64 13.76 -5.48
N PHE A 140 -7.52 12.49 -5.86
CA PHE A 140 -6.85 12.09 -7.10
C PHE A 140 -7.78 12.09 -8.32
N LYS A 141 -9.05 12.51 -8.19
CA LYS A 141 -10.09 12.43 -9.24
C LYS A 141 -10.22 11.03 -9.82
N ILE A 142 -10.09 10.02 -8.97
CA ILE A 142 -10.17 8.63 -9.39
C ILE A 142 -11.56 8.16 -9.03
N ASN A 143 -12.28 7.66 -10.03
CA ASN A 143 -13.63 7.12 -9.87
C ASN A 143 -13.62 6.13 -8.70
N SER A 144 -14.18 6.54 -7.57
CA SER A 144 -14.52 5.67 -6.46
C SER A 144 -15.52 4.64 -6.97
N ILE A 145 -15.35 3.39 -6.54
CA ILE A 145 -16.32 2.30 -6.75
C ILE A 145 -17.68 2.72 -6.19
#